data_AF-A0A7M2HC24-F1
#
_entry.id   AF-A0A7M2HC24-F1
#
_cell.length_a   1.000
_cell.length_b   1.000
_cell.length_c   1.000
_cell.angle_alpha   90.00
_cell.angle_beta   90.00
_cell.angle_gamma   90.00
#
_symmetry.space_group_name_H-M   'P 1'
#
loop_
_entity.id
_entity.type
_entity.pdbx_description
1 polymer ?
#
loop_
_entity_poly.entity_id
_entity_poly.type
_entity_poly.pdbx_seq_one_letter_code
_entity_poly.pdbx_strand_id
1 'polypeptide(L)'
;MAANQLVQTRIDGAIKEEAAAVLAAMGLTVSDAVRLLLTKVAQDKALPFEPLIPNATTIEAMKEARKGKLPRFATVNDLMADLHAAD
;
A
#
# COMPACT_ATOMS: atom_id res chain seq x y z
N MET A 1 11.15 3.85 30.49
CA MET A 1 12.14 3.89 29.40
C MET A 1 11.41 3.55 28.12
N ALA A 2 11.55 4.34 27.06
CA ALA A 2 11.02 3.93 25.75
C ALA A 2 11.78 2.67 25.33
N ALA A 3 11.08 1.54 25.18
CA ALA A 3 11.72 0.30 24.80
C ALA A 3 12.14 0.39 23.32
N ASN A 4 13.43 0.54 23.05
CA ASN A 4 13.95 0.42 21.68
C ASN A 4 13.57 -0.96 21.13
N GLN A 5 12.89 -0.96 19.99
CA GLN A 5 12.52 -2.18 19.25
C GLN A 5 13.34 -2.25 17.97
N LEU A 6 13.71 -3.48 17.58
CA LEU A 6 14.51 -3.74 16.40
C LEU A 6 13.61 -4.08 15.21
N VAL A 7 13.90 -3.49 14.05
CA VAL A 7 13.25 -3.82 12.78
C VAL A 7 14.20 -4.68 11.95
N GLN A 8 13.79 -5.91 11.64
CA GLN A 8 14.54 -6.85 10.80
C GLN A 8 13.67 -7.35 9.65
N THR A 9 14.15 -7.20 8.42
CA THR A 9 13.47 -7.66 7.22
C THR A 9 14.49 -8.25 6.23
N ARG A 10 14.04 -9.22 5.43
CA ARG A 10 14.85 -9.74 4.32
C ARG A 10 14.69 -8.82 3.11
N ILE A 11 15.78 -8.61 2.40
CA ILE A 11 15.85 -7.85 1.16
C ILE A 11 16.88 -8.51 0.25
N ASP A 12 16.71 -8.33 -1.06
CA ASP A 12 17.73 -8.70 -2.03
C ASP A 12 19.06 -7.95 -1.76
N GLY A 13 20.18 -8.66 -1.90
CA GLY A 13 21.50 -8.13 -1.59
C GLY A 13 21.91 -6.97 -2.49
N ALA A 14 21.63 -7.07 -3.80
CA ALA A 14 21.96 -6.03 -4.76
C ALA A 14 21.13 -4.76 -4.51
N ILE A 15 19.83 -4.91 -4.24
CA ILE A 15 18.96 -3.77 -3.89
C ILE A 15 19.44 -3.08 -2.62
N LYS A 16 19.88 -3.84 -1.60
CA LYS A 16 20.40 -3.26 -0.36
C LYS A 16 21.64 -2.42 -0.61
N GLU A 17 22.57 -2.91 -1.43
CA GLU A 17 23.81 -2.20 -1.75
C GLU A 17 23.55 -0.92 -2.53
N GLU A 18 22.70 -0.99 -3.55
CA GLU A 18 22.31 0.16 -4.36
C GLU A 18 21.61 1.23 -3.50
N ALA A 19 20.62 0.83 -2.70
CA ALA A 19 19.91 1.75 -1.82
C ALA A 19 20.84 2.40 -0.79
N ALA A 20 21.79 1.63 -0.23
CA ALA A 20 22.77 2.17 0.71
C ALA A 20 23.68 3.23 0.08
N ALA A 21 24.13 3.02 -1.16
CA ALA A 21 24.95 3.99 -1.89
C ALA A 21 24.18 5.30 -2.16
N VAL A 22 22.94 5.20 -2.62
CA VAL A 22 22.08 6.37 -2.89
C VAL A 22 21.80 7.15 -1.62
N LEU A 23 21.42 6.47 -0.52
CA LEU A 23 21.16 7.11 0.76
C LEU A 23 22.41 7.75 1.35
N ALA A 24 23.58 7.12 1.22
CA ALA A 24 24.84 7.68 1.68
C ALA A 24 25.20 8.99 0.96
N ALA A 25 24.90 9.09 -0.33
CA ALA A 25 25.05 10.34 -1.09
C ALA A 25 24.12 11.46 -0.58
N MET A 26 23.02 11.11 0.10
CA MET A 26 22.12 12.05 0.79
C MET A 26 22.50 12.27 2.27
N GLY A 27 23.58 11.67 2.77
CA GLY A 27 24.00 11.73 4.16
C GLY A 27 23.16 10.87 5.12
N LEU A 28 22.46 9.86 4.61
CA LEU A 28 21.59 8.97 5.37
C LEU A 28 22.10 7.53 5.37
N THR A 29 21.90 6.82 6.48
CA THR A 29 22.03 5.36 6.49
C THR A 29 20.71 4.69 6.12
N VAL A 30 20.76 3.40 5.76
CA VAL A 30 19.54 2.58 5.56
C VAL A 30 18.65 2.63 6.80
N SER A 31 19.23 2.57 7.99
CA SER A 31 18.51 2.65 9.26
C SER A 31 17.82 4.00 9.46
N ASP A 32 18.42 5.11 9.01
CA ASP A 32 17.79 6.44 9.06
C ASP A 32 16.58 6.49 8.14
N ALA A 33 16.72 6.01 6.91
CA ALA A 33 15.63 5.96 5.94
C ALA A 33 14.46 5.10 6.44
N VAL A 34 14.74 3.92 7.02
CA VAL A 34 13.70 3.05 7.59
C VAL A 34 12.98 3.73 8.76
N ARG A 35 13.70 4.43 9.64
CA ARG A 35 13.08 5.19 10.74
C ARG A 35 12.17 6.31 10.24
N LEU A 36 12.64 7.08 9.25
CA LEU A 36 11.86 8.16 8.64
C LEU A 36 10.60 7.62 7.96
N LEU A 37 10.73 6.54 7.19
CA LEU A 37 9.62 5.86 6.53
C LEU A 37 8.55 5.43 7.56
N LEU A 38 8.94 4.67 8.58
CA LEU A 38 8.00 4.16 9.59
C LEU A 38 7.35 5.29 10.39
N THR A 39 8.09 6.37 10.67
CA THR A 39 7.56 7.57 11.32
C THR A 39 6.49 8.24 10.45
N LYS A 40 6.78 8.41 9.15
CA LYS A 40 5.85 9.03 8.21
C LYS A 40 4.58 8.20 8.03
N VAL A 41 4.70 6.88 7.91
CA VAL A 41 3.56 5.95 7.85
C VAL A 41 2.70 6.04 9.11
N ALA A 42 3.33 6.09 10.29
CA ALA A 42 2.61 6.20 11.55
C ALA A 42 1.85 7.53 11.68
N GLN A 43 2.38 8.61 11.14
CA GLN A 43 1.76 9.94 11.17
C GLN A 43 0.65 10.09 10.13
N ASP A 44 0.94 9.74 8.88
CA ASP A 44 0.04 10.01 7.75
C ASP A 44 -1.03 8.93 7.55
N LYS A 45 -0.86 7.76 8.20
CA LYS A 45 -1.71 6.57 8.00
C LYS A 45 -1.78 6.10 6.54
N ALA A 46 -0.73 6.41 5.78
CA ALA A 46 -0.58 6.05 4.38
C ALA A 46 0.89 5.72 4.07
N LEU A 47 1.12 4.98 2.99
CA LEU A 47 2.47 4.77 2.46
C LEU A 47 2.92 6.04 1.70
N PRO A 48 4.21 6.44 1.78
CA PRO A 48 4.72 7.66 1.16
C PRO A 48 4.97 7.53 -0.36
N PHE A 49 4.58 6.41 -0.93
CA PHE A 49 4.50 6.13 -2.35
C PHE A 49 3.14 5.49 -2.58
N GLU A 50 2.56 5.64 -3.77
CA GLU A 50 1.32 4.96 -4.12
C GLU A 50 1.61 3.47 -4.32
N PRO A 51 1.30 2.58 -3.36
CA PRO A 51 1.61 1.16 -3.48
C PRO A 51 0.56 0.44 -4.36
N LEU A 52 -0.59 1.09 -4.56
CA LEU A 52 -1.77 0.57 -5.21
C LEU A 52 -1.66 0.74 -6.71
N ILE A 53 -0.73 -0.01 -7.31
CA ILE A 53 -0.88 -0.41 -8.71
C ILE A 53 -1.98 -1.48 -8.70
N PRO A 54 -3.18 -1.22 -9.25
CA PRO A 54 -4.27 -2.18 -9.21
C PRO A 54 -3.82 -3.51 -9.82
N ASN A 55 -4.08 -4.63 -9.15
CA ASN A 55 -3.76 -5.94 -9.70
C ASN A 55 -4.67 -6.25 -10.90
N ALA A 56 -4.36 -7.31 -11.65
CA ALA A 56 -5.12 -7.66 -12.85
C ALA A 56 -6.63 -7.77 -12.60
N THR A 57 -7.04 -8.39 -11.48
CA THR A 57 -8.45 -8.53 -11.09
C THR A 57 -9.11 -7.16 -10.85
N THR A 58 -8.45 -6.27 -10.10
CA THR A 58 -8.96 -4.91 -9.86
C THR A 58 -9.04 -4.10 -11.14
N ILE A 59 -8.06 -4.23 -12.05
CA ILE A 59 -8.08 -3.57 -13.36
C ILE A 59 -9.30 -4.01 -14.17
N GLU A 60 -9.57 -5.32 -14.25
CA GLU A 60 -10.73 -5.82 -14.99
C GLU A 60 -12.05 -5.36 -14.37
N ALA A 61 -12.18 -5.41 -13.04
CA ALA A 61 -13.35 -4.88 -12.35
C ALA A 61 -13.59 -3.38 -12.67
N MET A 62 -12.53 -2.57 -12.67
CA MET A 62 -12.62 -1.16 -13.06
C MET A 62 -13.01 -0.95 -14.53
N LYS A 63 -12.55 -1.82 -15.45
CA LYS A 63 -12.93 -1.77 -16.87
C LYS A 63 -14.41 -2.10 -17.06
N GLU A 64 -14.91 -3.15 -16.39
CA GLU A 64 -16.32 -3.53 -16.47
C GLU A 64 -17.23 -2.45 -15.87
N ALA A 65 -16.79 -1.81 -14.78
CA ALA A 65 -17.45 -0.64 -14.21
C ALA A 65 -17.57 0.52 -15.23
N ARG A 66 -16.47 0.88 -15.88
CA ARG A 66 -16.44 1.95 -16.90
C ARG A 66 -17.28 1.62 -18.14
N LYS A 67 -17.42 0.35 -18.48
CA LYS A 67 -18.30 -0.13 -19.56
C LYS A 67 -19.79 -0.15 -19.18
N GLY A 68 -20.13 0.22 -17.95
CA GLY A 68 -21.52 0.24 -17.48
C GLY A 68 -22.12 -1.15 -17.26
N LYS A 69 -21.28 -2.16 -17.04
CA LYS A 69 -21.71 -3.56 -16.84
C LYS A 69 -22.03 -3.91 -15.39
N LEU A 70 -22.01 -2.93 -14.49
CA LEU A 70 -22.37 -3.16 -13.08
C LEU A 70 -23.89 -3.14 -12.91
N PRO A 71 -24.44 -3.95 -12.00
CA PRO A 71 -25.83 -3.86 -11.58
C PRO A 71 -26.16 -2.45 -11.10
N ARG A 72 -27.39 -2.00 -11.41
CA ARG A 72 -27.92 -0.72 -10.94
C ARG A 72 -29.08 -1.01 -10.00
N PHE A 73 -29.10 -0.32 -8.88
CA PHE A 73 -30.14 -0.46 -7.86
C PHE A 73 -30.91 0.85 -7.72
N ALA A 74 -32.21 0.75 -7.45
CA ALA A 74 -33.07 1.92 -7.26
C ALA A 74 -32.87 2.55 -5.87
N THR A 75 -32.57 1.73 -4.86
CA THR A 75 -32.35 2.18 -3.48
C THR A 75 -31.11 1.53 -2.85
N VAL A 76 -30.61 2.15 -1.78
CA VAL A 76 -29.52 1.59 -0.96
C VAL A 76 -29.92 0.26 -0.33
N ASN A 77 -31.20 0.09 0.04
CA ASN A 77 -31.70 -1.15 0.62
C ASN A 77 -31.62 -2.32 -0.38
N ASP A 78 -31.95 -2.07 -1.65
CA ASP A 78 -31.85 -3.10 -2.70
C ASP A 78 -30.40 -3.51 -2.94
N LEU A 79 -29.47 -2.55 -2.93
CA LEU A 79 -28.03 -2.82 -3.02
C LEU A 79 -27.54 -3.67 -1.84
N MET A 80 -27.91 -3.31 -0.61
CA MET A 80 -27.47 -4.04 0.59
C MET A 80 -28.06 -5.45 0.65
N ALA A 81 -29.30 -5.64 0.16
CA ALA A 81 -29.91 -6.96 0.08
C ALA A 81 -29.15 -7.88 -0.89
N ASP A 82 -28.69 -7.36 -2.04
CA ASP A 82 -27.87 -8.09 -3.01
C ASP A 82 -26.47 -8.42 -2.47
N LEU A 83 -25.78 -7.43 -1.86
CA LEU A 83 -24.45 -7.62 -1.27
C LEU A 83 -24.41 -8.61 -0.08
N HIS A 84 -25.52 -8.77 0.62
CA HIS A 84 -25.64 -9.69 1.76
C HIS A 84 -26.36 -10.99 1.41
N ALA A 85 -26.80 -11.17 0.16
CA ALA A 85 -27.23 -12.48 -0.31
C ALA A 85 -26.01 -13.42 -0.21
N ALA A 86 -26.24 -14.64 0.29
CA ALA A 86 -25.19 -15.65 0.23
C ALA A 86 -24.93 -15.99 -1.24
N ASP A 87 -23.67 -15.88 -1.68
CA ASP A 87 -23.21 -16.30 -3.02
C ASP A 87 -23.62 -17.75 -3.33
#